data_AF-A0A2H0JZN0-F1
#
_entry.id   AF-A0A2H0JZN0-F1
#
_cell.length_a   1.000
_cell.length_b   1.000
_cell.length_c   1.000
_cell.angle_alpha   90.00
_cell.angle_beta   90.00
_cell.angle_gamma   90.00
#
_symmetry.space_group_name_H-M   'P 1'
#
loop_
_entity.id
_entity.type
_entity.pdbx_description
1 polymer ?
#
loop_
_entity_poly.entity_id
_entity_poly.type
_entity_poly.pdbx_seq_one_letter_code
_entity_poly.pdbx_strand_id
1 'polypeptide(L)'
;DRAAAICSFCDTDFVGTDGPGGGKFRTSAELAARVRNIWDQDLPPGAATCAAHAAFKGPFSVQSGSGPGPSDISQVVRPYVVCTGGEPLLQLDDELVAALHREGFDVGVETNGTKAAPGGIDWICVSPKAGAPVVLTRGHELKLVYRQPLAL
;
A
#
# COMPACT_ATOMS: atom_id res chain seq x y z
N ASP A 1 10.93 16.94 17.91
CA ASP A 1 9.64 17.61 18.21
C ASP A 1 8.49 16.65 18.60
N ARG A 2 8.73 15.37 18.90
CA ARG A 2 7.71 14.40 19.33
C ARG A 2 6.77 14.85 20.46
N ALA A 3 7.29 15.56 21.47
CA ALA A 3 6.51 15.99 22.63
C ALA A 3 5.41 17.01 22.30
N ALA A 4 5.59 17.81 21.24
CA ALA A 4 4.62 18.83 20.81
C ALA A 4 3.87 18.43 19.53
N ALA A 5 4.12 17.23 19.00
CA ALA A 5 3.51 16.76 17.77
C ALA A 5 2.04 16.35 17.97
N ILE A 6 1.22 16.56 16.94
CA ILE A 6 -0.18 16.10 16.90
C ILE A 6 -0.28 14.57 17.10
N CYS A 7 0.69 13.82 16.55
CA CYS A 7 0.83 12.38 16.73
C CYS A 7 2.14 12.09 17.49
N SER A 8 2.05 11.83 18.78
CA SER A 8 3.22 11.63 19.67
C SER A 8 3.64 10.17 19.84
N PHE A 9 2.85 9.22 19.32
CA PHE A 9 3.02 7.77 19.51
C PHE A 9 3.54 7.03 18.26
N CYS A 10 4.08 7.73 17.27
CA CYS A 10 4.62 7.10 16.06
C CYS A 10 5.80 6.17 16.40
N ASP A 11 5.74 4.92 15.95
CA ASP A 11 6.77 3.88 16.12
C ASP A 11 7.72 3.79 14.91
N THR A 12 7.40 4.50 13.83
CA THR A 12 8.10 4.43 12.55
C THR A 12 9.12 5.56 12.41
N ASP A 13 10.30 5.24 11.88
CA ASP A 13 11.24 6.22 11.33
C ASP A 13 10.93 6.44 9.85
N PHE A 14 10.69 7.69 9.48
CA PHE A 14 10.25 8.08 8.13
C PHE A 14 11.02 9.31 7.61
N VAL A 15 12.08 9.73 8.29
CA VAL A 15 12.84 10.92 7.91
C VAL A 15 13.96 10.53 6.95
N GLY A 16 14.03 11.21 5.81
CA GLY A 16 15.09 10.98 4.82
C GLY A 16 14.67 10.01 3.71
N THR A 17 15.66 9.56 2.93
CA THR A 17 15.50 8.68 1.76
C THR A 17 16.63 7.65 1.66
N ASP A 18 17.22 7.28 2.78
CA ASP A 18 18.46 6.49 2.92
C ASP A 18 18.24 5.08 3.48
N GLY A 19 17.00 4.73 3.83
CA GLY A 19 16.63 3.38 4.23
C GLY A 19 16.73 2.35 3.08
N PRO A 20 16.55 1.05 3.37
CA PRO A 20 16.61 -0.02 2.37
C PRO A 20 15.60 0.20 1.23
N GLY A 21 16.10 0.20 -0.01
CA GLY A 21 15.26 0.50 -1.18
C GLY A 21 14.82 1.97 -1.29
N GLY A 22 15.21 2.82 -0.34
CA GLY A 22 14.95 4.25 -0.32
C GLY A 22 15.71 5.00 -1.42
N GLY A 23 15.18 6.16 -1.78
CA GLY A 23 15.78 7.03 -2.79
C GLY A 23 14.84 8.16 -3.18
N LYS A 24 15.29 8.97 -4.12
CA LYS A 24 14.47 9.99 -4.79
C LYS A 24 14.20 9.53 -6.21
N PHE A 25 12.93 9.27 -6.51
CA PHE A 25 12.49 8.82 -7.82
C PHE A 25 11.97 10.02 -8.59
N ARG A 26 12.38 10.15 -9.86
CA ARG A 26 12.00 11.31 -10.67
C ARG A 26 10.60 11.19 -11.23
N THR A 27 10.12 9.95 -11.38
CA THR A 27 8.83 9.65 -11.98
C THR A 27 8.14 8.50 -11.23
N SER A 28 6.82 8.46 -11.35
CA SER A 28 5.98 7.36 -10.85
C SER A 28 6.36 6.01 -11.46
N ALA A 29 6.75 6.00 -12.74
CA ALA A 29 7.21 4.79 -13.42
C ALA A 29 8.53 4.26 -12.84
N GLU A 30 9.48 5.14 -12.52
CA GLU A 30 10.75 4.73 -11.88
C GLU A 30 10.52 4.07 -10.52
N LEU A 31 9.64 4.65 -9.68
CA LEU A 31 9.30 4.07 -8.39
C LEU A 31 8.56 2.74 -8.55
N ALA A 32 7.56 2.66 -9.43
CA ALA A 32 6.80 1.43 -9.67
C ALA A 32 7.71 0.30 -10.16
N ALA A 33 8.61 0.58 -11.12
CA ALA A 33 9.61 -0.39 -11.58
C ALA A 33 10.56 -0.82 -10.47
N ARG A 34 10.93 0.08 -9.54
CA ARG A 34 11.75 -0.29 -8.38
C ARG A 34 11.01 -1.26 -7.46
N VAL A 35 9.72 -1.01 -7.18
CA VAL A 35 8.88 -1.89 -6.36
C VAL A 35 8.72 -3.27 -7.02
N ARG A 36 8.45 -3.30 -8.33
CA ARG A 36 8.40 -4.53 -9.14
C ARG A 36 9.67 -5.36 -8.99
N ASN A 37 10.83 -4.73 -9.19
CA ASN A 37 12.13 -5.39 -9.09
C ASN A 37 12.39 -5.99 -7.70
N ILE A 38 11.93 -5.35 -6.63
CA ILE A 38 12.06 -5.88 -5.26
C ILE A 38 11.19 -7.13 -5.11
N TRP A 39 9.93 -7.06 -5.52
CA TRP A 39 9.03 -8.22 -5.43
C TRP A 39 9.56 -9.42 -6.22
N ASP A 40 10.09 -9.19 -7.42
CA ASP A 40 10.60 -10.28 -8.28
C ASP A 40 11.81 -11.00 -7.67
N GLN A 41 12.59 -10.34 -6.83
CA GLN A 41 13.73 -10.96 -6.13
C GLN A 41 13.28 -11.97 -5.07
N ASP A 42 12.06 -11.81 -4.54
CA ASP A 42 11.51 -12.66 -3.47
C ASP A 42 10.56 -13.75 -4.02
N LEU A 43 10.36 -13.82 -5.35
CA LEU A 43 9.50 -14.84 -5.95
C LEU A 43 10.12 -16.24 -5.85
N PRO A 44 9.34 -17.27 -5.43
CA PRO A 44 9.79 -18.64 -5.49
C PRO A 44 10.11 -19.07 -6.94
N PRO A 45 11.10 -19.95 -7.16
CA PRO A 45 11.36 -20.51 -8.47
C PRO A 45 10.12 -21.15 -9.09
N GLY A 46 9.76 -20.75 -10.31
CA GLY A 46 8.59 -21.27 -11.03
C GLY A 46 7.26 -20.58 -10.70
N ALA A 47 7.24 -19.60 -9.79
CA ALA A 47 6.08 -18.73 -9.60
C ALA A 47 5.92 -17.78 -10.79
N ALA A 48 4.67 -17.58 -11.24
CA ALA A 48 4.34 -16.61 -12.28
C ALA A 48 3.50 -15.49 -11.67
N THR A 49 3.68 -14.25 -12.13
CA THR A 49 2.78 -13.14 -11.79
C THR A 49 1.64 -13.08 -12.80
N CYS A 50 0.46 -12.67 -12.35
CA CYS A 50 -0.66 -12.39 -13.25
C CYS A 50 -0.25 -11.30 -14.26
N ALA A 51 -0.66 -11.44 -15.53
CA ALA A 51 -0.63 -10.31 -16.44
C ALA A 51 -1.57 -9.18 -15.93
N ALA A 52 -1.22 -7.94 -16.30
CA ALA A 52 -1.86 -6.63 -16.05
C ALA A 52 -3.18 -6.60 -15.23
N HIS A 53 -3.27 -5.63 -14.31
CA HIS A 53 -4.40 -5.43 -13.40
C HIS A 53 -5.78 -5.53 -14.10
N ALA A 54 -6.41 -6.70 -14.01
CA ALA A 54 -7.85 -6.83 -14.19
C ALA A 54 -8.50 -6.39 -12.87
N ALA A 55 -9.33 -5.35 -12.94
CA ALA A 55 -9.96 -4.70 -11.79
C ALA A 55 -10.39 -5.70 -10.71
N PHE A 56 -9.81 -5.56 -9.52
CA PHE A 56 -10.09 -6.35 -8.33
C PHE A 56 -11.60 -6.34 -7.99
N LYS A 57 -12.24 -7.52 -7.92
CA LYS A 57 -13.67 -7.69 -7.60
C LYS A 57 -13.93 -8.20 -6.17
N GLY A 58 -13.19 -7.70 -5.19
CA GLY A 58 -13.47 -7.96 -3.77
C GLY A 58 -12.51 -8.94 -3.07
N PRO A 59 -12.61 -9.05 -1.74
CA PRO A 59 -11.51 -9.52 -0.90
C PRO A 59 -11.33 -11.03 -1.06
N PHE A 60 -10.13 -11.45 -1.47
CA PHE A 60 -9.70 -12.84 -1.58
C PHE A 60 -10.46 -13.70 -2.61
N SER A 61 -10.33 -13.38 -3.90
CA SER A 61 -10.44 -14.42 -4.92
C SER A 61 -9.08 -15.13 -5.04
N VAL A 62 -8.83 -16.15 -4.20
CA VAL A 62 -7.97 -17.25 -4.65
C VAL A 62 -8.73 -17.89 -5.81
N GLN A 63 -8.26 -17.71 -7.04
CA GLN A 63 -8.76 -18.56 -8.12
C GLN A 63 -8.27 -19.97 -7.83
N SER A 64 -9.10 -20.78 -7.17
CA SER A 64 -8.90 -22.21 -7.12
C SER A 64 -9.04 -22.73 -8.55
N GLY A 65 -7.92 -22.88 -9.24
CA GLY A 65 -7.88 -23.58 -10.51
C GLY A 65 -8.35 -25.01 -10.28
N SER A 66 -9.53 -25.36 -10.79
CA SER A 66 -9.98 -26.75 -10.89
C SER A 66 -9.20 -27.41 -12.04
N GLY A 67 -7.98 -27.86 -11.75
CA GLY A 67 -7.08 -28.59 -12.66
C GLY A 67 -6.38 -29.77 -11.96
N PRO A 68 -5.94 -30.81 -12.69
CA PRO A 68 -5.70 -32.12 -12.14
C PRO A 68 -4.32 -32.26 -11.47
N GLY A 69 -4.29 -32.84 -10.27
CA GLY A 69 -3.11 -33.54 -9.70
C GLY A 69 -1.97 -32.69 -9.11
N PRO A 70 -1.26 -33.18 -8.08
CA PRO A 70 -0.31 -32.41 -7.26
C PRO A 70 1.09 -32.17 -7.88
N SER A 71 1.25 -32.18 -9.21
CA SER A 71 2.58 -32.11 -9.84
C SER A 71 2.85 -30.90 -10.74
N ASP A 72 1.92 -29.95 -10.90
CA ASP A 72 2.21 -28.70 -11.60
C ASP A 72 1.31 -27.55 -11.11
N ILE A 73 1.70 -26.93 -10.00
CA ILE A 73 1.12 -25.67 -9.54
C ILE A 73 2.06 -24.53 -9.92
N SER A 74 1.97 -24.06 -11.16
CA SER A 74 2.40 -22.69 -11.48
C SER A 74 1.50 -21.75 -10.68
N GLN A 75 1.93 -21.38 -9.47
CA GLN A 75 1.18 -20.48 -8.62
C GLN A 75 1.22 -19.09 -9.26
N VAL A 76 0.07 -18.70 -9.83
CA VAL A 76 -0.16 -17.36 -10.32
C VAL A 76 -0.45 -16.47 -9.12
N VAL A 77 0.47 -15.57 -8.79
CA VAL A 77 0.33 -14.64 -7.65
C VAL A 77 -0.01 -13.24 -8.14
N ARG A 78 -0.86 -12.53 -7.38
CA ARG A 78 -1.14 -11.10 -7.57
C ARG A 78 -0.22 -10.30 -6.63
N PRO A 79 0.73 -9.52 -7.15
CA PRO A 79 1.53 -8.61 -6.33
C PRO A 79 0.65 -7.61 -5.58
N TYR A 80 0.98 -7.32 -4.34
CA TYR A 80 0.29 -6.32 -3.53
C TYR A 80 1.30 -5.37 -2.90
N VAL A 81 1.05 -4.07 -3.02
CA VAL A 81 1.91 -3.02 -2.47
C VAL A 81 1.14 -2.20 -1.46
N VAL A 82 1.76 -1.91 -0.32
CA VAL A 82 1.21 -1.00 0.70
C VAL A 82 1.96 0.32 0.65
N CYS A 83 1.29 1.37 0.20
CA CYS A 83 1.77 2.74 0.28
C CYS A 83 1.59 3.27 1.72
N THR A 84 2.70 3.61 2.36
CA THR A 84 2.78 4.09 3.75
C THR A 84 3.91 5.12 3.89
N GLY A 85 4.36 5.40 5.12
CA GLY A 85 5.58 6.14 5.44
C GLY A 85 5.38 7.66 5.49
N GLY A 86 5.72 8.26 6.64
CA GLY A 86 5.16 9.56 7.01
C GLY A 86 3.64 9.54 6.88
N GLU A 87 3.09 10.50 6.14
CA GLU A 87 1.72 10.43 5.62
C GLU A 87 1.77 10.19 4.10
N PRO A 88 1.34 9.02 3.59
CA PRO A 88 1.50 8.69 2.18
C PRO A 88 0.74 9.63 1.25
N LEU A 89 -0.42 10.17 1.67
CA LEU A 89 -1.22 11.07 0.84
C LEU A 89 -0.59 12.47 0.66
N LEU A 90 0.62 12.70 1.19
CA LEU A 90 1.44 13.86 0.82
C LEU A 90 2.14 13.68 -0.53
N GLN A 91 2.32 12.44 -0.98
CA GLN A 91 3.15 12.10 -2.15
C GLN A 91 2.46 11.14 -3.12
N LEU A 92 1.59 10.24 -2.63
CA LEU A 92 0.81 9.34 -3.46
C LEU A 92 -0.23 10.11 -4.27
N ASP A 93 -0.20 9.96 -5.59
CA ASP A 93 -1.10 10.58 -6.54
C ASP A 93 -1.68 9.56 -7.53
N ASP A 94 -2.60 10.01 -8.40
CA ASP A 94 -3.24 9.17 -9.41
C ASP A 94 -2.22 8.55 -10.39
N GLU A 95 -1.12 9.27 -10.71
CA GLU A 95 -0.09 8.80 -11.63
C GLU A 95 0.68 7.61 -11.05
N LEU A 96 1.04 7.67 -9.77
CA LEU A 96 1.72 6.59 -9.08
C LEU A 96 0.82 5.37 -8.88
N VAL A 97 -0.45 5.55 -8.51
CA VAL A 97 -1.40 4.43 -8.43
C VAL A 97 -1.52 3.74 -9.80
N ALA A 98 -1.68 4.52 -10.87
CA ALA A 98 -1.74 3.97 -12.22
C ALA A 98 -0.44 3.28 -12.64
N ALA A 99 0.73 3.79 -12.22
CA ALA A 99 2.01 3.16 -12.50
C ALA A 99 2.16 1.80 -11.79
N LEU A 100 1.76 1.71 -10.52
CA LEU A 100 1.78 0.45 -9.76
C LEU A 100 0.81 -0.59 -10.37
N HIS A 101 -0.37 -0.16 -10.82
CA HIS A 101 -1.31 -1.02 -11.55
C HIS A 101 -0.74 -1.54 -12.87
N ARG A 102 0.01 -0.70 -13.62
CA ARG A 102 0.70 -1.15 -14.84
C ARG A 102 1.77 -2.20 -14.56
N GLU A 103 2.41 -2.15 -13.41
CA GLU A 103 3.35 -3.17 -12.90
C GLU A 103 2.63 -4.39 -12.28
N GLY A 104 1.30 -4.44 -12.37
CA GLY A 104 0.48 -5.59 -11.96
C GLY A 104 0.18 -5.65 -10.46
N PHE A 105 0.43 -4.59 -9.70
CA PHE A 105 0.11 -4.55 -8.27
C PHE A 105 -1.35 -4.21 -8.03
N ASP A 106 -1.96 -4.87 -7.05
CA ASP A 106 -3.09 -4.31 -6.31
C ASP A 106 -2.51 -3.33 -5.25
N VAL A 107 -3.13 -2.16 -5.03
CA VAL A 107 -2.57 -1.04 -4.25
C VAL A 107 -3.36 -0.79 -2.98
N GLY A 108 -2.71 -0.94 -1.83
CA GLY A 108 -3.21 -0.54 -0.52
C GLY A 108 -2.58 0.75 0.00
N VAL A 109 -3.31 1.50 0.81
CA VAL A 109 -2.79 2.68 1.53
C VAL A 109 -3.08 2.60 3.04
N GLU A 110 -2.10 3.02 3.84
CA GLU A 110 -2.20 3.22 5.28
C GLU A 110 -2.06 4.71 5.59
N THR A 111 -3.19 5.40 5.83
CA THR A 111 -3.23 6.87 5.98
C THR A 111 -3.75 7.31 7.34
N ASN A 112 -3.31 8.48 7.81
CA ASN A 112 -3.89 9.13 8.98
C ASN A 112 -5.27 9.77 8.72
N GLY A 113 -5.71 9.84 7.45
CA GLY A 113 -7.04 10.34 7.06
C GLY A 113 -7.18 11.86 6.98
N THR A 114 -6.09 12.62 7.12
CA THR A 114 -6.10 14.09 7.08
C THR A 114 -6.20 14.67 5.65
N LYS A 115 -6.10 13.82 4.62
CA LYS A 115 -6.15 14.20 3.20
C LYS A 115 -7.10 13.30 2.42
N ALA A 116 -7.60 13.83 1.30
CA ALA A 116 -8.33 13.02 0.33
C ALA A 116 -7.37 12.03 -0.34
N ALA A 117 -7.86 10.82 -0.60
CA ALA A 117 -7.11 9.80 -1.31
C ALA A 117 -7.28 9.97 -2.84
N PRO A 118 -6.23 9.71 -3.65
CA PRO A 118 -6.36 9.64 -5.11
C PRO A 118 -7.27 8.48 -5.52
N GLY A 119 -7.73 8.53 -6.77
CA GLY A 119 -8.55 7.47 -7.35
C GLY A 119 -7.76 6.18 -7.57
N GLY A 120 -8.48 5.06 -7.70
CA GLY A 120 -7.89 3.79 -8.10
C GLY A 120 -7.18 3.00 -6.99
N ILE A 121 -7.10 3.49 -5.76
CA ILE A 121 -6.58 2.70 -4.64
C ILE A 121 -7.54 1.54 -4.33
N ASP A 122 -7.02 0.31 -4.31
CA ASP A 122 -7.82 -0.91 -4.13
C ASP A 122 -8.16 -1.18 -2.66
N TRP A 123 -7.31 -0.75 -1.72
CA TRP A 123 -7.57 -0.86 -0.28
C TRP A 123 -7.17 0.41 0.48
N ILE A 124 -8.08 0.92 1.31
CA ILE A 124 -7.86 2.14 2.10
C ILE A 124 -8.07 1.79 3.57
N CYS A 125 -6.96 1.78 4.31
CA CYS A 125 -6.96 1.73 5.77
C CYS A 125 -6.77 3.13 6.34
N VAL A 126 -7.76 3.60 7.11
CA VAL A 126 -7.72 4.90 7.78
C VAL A 126 -7.41 4.69 9.26
N SER A 127 -6.32 5.29 9.74
CA SER A 127 -5.96 5.31 11.15
C SER A 127 -6.00 6.74 11.69
N PRO A 128 -7.16 7.22 12.17
CA PRO A 128 -7.29 8.60 12.61
C PRO A 128 -6.45 8.87 13.87
N LYS A 129 -5.95 10.12 13.95
CA LYS A 129 -5.21 10.64 15.10
C LYS A 129 -6.09 11.67 15.79
N ALA A 130 -6.31 11.53 17.09
CA ALA A 130 -7.34 12.26 17.83
C ALA A 130 -7.19 13.79 17.78
N GLY A 131 -5.95 14.29 17.71
CA GLY A 131 -5.66 15.72 17.59
C GLY A 131 -5.68 16.26 16.14
N ALA A 132 -6.10 15.46 15.16
CA ALA A 132 -6.07 15.80 13.75
C ALA A 132 -7.47 15.73 13.11
N PRO A 133 -7.76 16.58 12.09
CA PRO A 133 -9.01 16.47 11.35
C PRO A 133 -9.07 15.16 10.56
N VAL A 134 -10.27 14.58 10.46
CA VAL A 134 -10.55 13.43 9.61
C VAL A 134 -11.30 13.91 8.36
N VAL A 135 -10.57 14.05 7.25
CA VAL A 135 -11.13 14.43 5.96
C VAL A 135 -11.65 13.19 5.24
N LEU A 136 -10.91 12.09 5.30
CA LEU A 136 -11.26 10.82 4.68
C LEU A 136 -12.20 10.01 5.59
N THR A 137 -13.50 10.15 5.36
CA THR A 137 -14.56 9.53 6.19
C THR A 137 -15.09 8.20 5.63
N ARG A 138 -14.47 7.70 4.56
CA ARG A 138 -14.80 6.42 3.92
C ARG A 138 -13.52 5.72 3.52
N GLY A 139 -13.56 4.39 3.59
CA GLY A 139 -12.45 3.50 3.26
C GLY A 139 -12.90 2.05 3.38
N HIS A 140 -11.95 1.13 3.32
CA HIS A 140 -12.19 -0.30 3.46
C HIS A 140 -12.04 -0.74 4.91
N GLU A 141 -11.13 -0.10 5.65
CA GLU A 141 -10.84 -0.39 7.06
C GLU A 141 -10.68 0.91 7.86
N LEU A 142 -11.19 0.91 9.10
CA LEU A 142 -10.92 1.93 10.11
C LEU A 142 -10.08 1.29 11.24
N LYS A 143 -8.79 1.61 11.30
CA LYS A 143 -7.83 1.03 12.26
C LYS A 143 -7.45 2.04 13.34
N LEU A 144 -8.16 1.99 14.46
CA LEU A 144 -7.92 2.90 15.59
C LEU A 144 -6.78 2.39 16.48
N VAL A 145 -5.69 3.16 16.55
CA VAL A 145 -4.67 2.98 17.59
C VAL A 145 -5.26 3.46 18.92
N TYR A 146 -5.10 2.66 19.97
CA TYR A 146 -5.70 2.88 21.29
C TYR A 146 -4.66 2.74 22.41
N ARG A 147 -4.65 3.55 23.47
CA ARG A 147 -5.51 4.72 23.78
C ARG A 147 -4.98 6.01 23.17
N GLN A 148 -5.89 6.93 22.83
CA GLN A 148 -5.57 8.31 22.47
C GLN A 148 -6.30 9.27 23.43
N PRO A 149 -5.60 10.06 24.27
CA PRO A 149 -6.24 10.90 25.28
C PRO A 149 -7.25 11.93 24.74
N LEU A 150 -7.04 12.44 23.52
CA LEU A 150 -7.93 13.43 22.89
C LEU A 150 -9.13 12.80 22.15
N ALA A 151 -9.26 11.47 22.13
CA ALA A 151 -10.38 10.77 21.46
C ALA A 151 -11.53 10.42 22.41
N LEU A 152 -11.45 10.84 23.68
CA LEU A 152 -12.43 10.62 24.75
C LEU A 152 -13.02 11.96 25.18
#